data_AF-A0A6C0ITX0-F1
#
_entry.id   AF-A0A6C0ITX0-F1
#
_cell.length_a   1.000
_cell.length_b   1.000
_cell.length_c   1.000
_cell.angle_alpha   90.00
_cell.angle_beta   90.00
_cell.angle_gamma   90.00
#
_symmetry.space_group_name_H-M   'P 1'
#
loop_
_entity.id
_entity.type
_entity.pdbx_description
1 polymer ?
#
loop_
_entity_poly.entity_id
_entity_poly.type
_entity_poly.pdbx_seq_one_letter_code
_entity_poly.pdbx_strand_id
1 'polypeptide(L)'
;MSNVQSKFEKETDDKLTNDKQFFVYLLQSTSGNTYVGATVDLNRRLRQHNKEIKGGAHATSIKVQQGETWTRVVHVAGFPDWPSALQFEWRWKQISRKYPLKMDPLIRRLNALKDLLALDKPTTKAKLYSEWPSPPEVVLETEEVRTLYE
;
A
#
# COMPACT_ATOMS: atom_id res chain seq x y z
N MET A 1 47.41 -14.37 -11.68
CA MET A 1 46.85 -13.93 -10.38
C MET A 1 45.67 -12.98 -10.62
N SER A 2 44.63 -13.40 -11.35
CA SER A 2 43.56 -12.49 -11.82
C SER A 2 42.15 -13.08 -11.72
N ASN A 3 41.97 -14.25 -11.08
CA ASN A 3 40.66 -14.92 -11.00
C ASN A 3 40.13 -15.07 -9.57
N VAL A 4 40.88 -14.58 -8.57
CA VAL A 4 40.46 -14.56 -7.16
C VAL A 4 39.88 -13.18 -6.82
N GLN A 5 40.50 -12.10 -7.30
CA GLN A 5 40.01 -10.73 -7.12
C GLN A 5 38.62 -10.52 -7.75
N SER A 6 38.41 -11.03 -8.98
CA SER A 6 37.13 -10.88 -9.71
C SER A 6 35.98 -11.70 -9.10
N LYS A 7 36.30 -12.75 -8.34
CA LYS A 7 35.31 -13.57 -7.63
C LYS A 7 34.92 -12.94 -6.29
N PHE A 8 35.87 -12.30 -5.62
CA PHE A 8 35.61 -11.49 -4.42
C PHE A 8 34.78 -10.23 -4.73
N GLU A 9 35.06 -9.54 -5.85
CA GLU A 9 34.27 -8.36 -6.27
C GLU A 9 32.83 -8.71 -6.67
N LYS A 10 32.60 -9.89 -7.27
CA LYS A 10 31.23 -10.38 -7.57
C LYS A 10 30.46 -10.84 -6.34
N GLU A 11 31.12 -11.32 -5.28
CA GLU A 11 30.45 -11.72 -4.03
C GLU A 11 30.12 -10.52 -3.12
N THR A 12 30.79 -9.39 -3.29
CA THR A 12 30.55 -8.18 -2.48
C THR A 12 29.43 -7.28 -3.03
N ASP A 13 29.08 -7.40 -4.31
CA ASP A 13 28.06 -6.55 -4.96
C ASP A 13 26.62 -7.11 -4.79
N ASP A 14 26.48 -8.42 -4.55
CA ASP A 14 25.18 -9.10 -4.32
C ASP A 14 24.67 -8.97 -2.86
N LYS A 15 25.36 -8.17 -2.04
CA LYS A 15 24.96 -7.82 -0.66
C LYS A 15 24.56 -6.35 -0.50
N LEU A 16 24.19 -5.66 -1.60
CA LEU A 16 23.38 -4.45 -1.51
C LEU A 16 21.96 -4.85 -1.08
N THR A 17 21.73 -4.85 0.24
CA THR A 17 20.44 -4.78 0.94
C THR A 17 19.24 -5.22 0.10
N ASN A 18 18.89 -6.50 0.21
CA ASN A 18 17.55 -7.01 -0.11
C ASN A 18 16.54 -6.46 0.92
N ASP A 19 16.45 -5.14 1.04
CA ASP A 19 15.49 -4.43 1.89
C ASP A 19 14.16 -4.48 1.17
N LYS A 20 13.50 -5.63 1.36
CA LYS A 20 12.18 -5.90 0.82
C LYS A 20 11.22 -4.85 1.36
N GLN A 21 10.81 -3.93 0.50
CA GLN A 21 9.84 -2.91 0.86
C GLN A 21 8.44 -3.52 0.91
N PHE A 22 7.64 -3.07 1.86
CA PHE A 22 6.24 -3.43 2.00
C PHE A 22 5.40 -2.16 1.85
N PHE A 23 4.24 -2.31 1.23
CA PHE A 23 3.34 -1.20 0.96
C PHE A 23 1.92 -1.56 1.31
N VAL A 24 1.16 -0.56 1.76
CA VAL A 24 -0.29 -0.59 1.83
C VAL A 24 -0.82 0.46 0.87
N TYR A 25 -1.78 0.11 0.02
CA TYR A 25 -2.24 0.98 -1.06
C TYR A 25 -3.76 1.13 -1.08
N LEU A 26 -4.21 2.23 -1.66
CA LEU A 26 -5.59 2.55 -1.96
C LEU A 26 -5.77 2.67 -3.47
N LEU A 27 -6.69 1.89 -4.01
CA LEU A 27 -7.16 1.99 -5.39
C LEU A 27 -8.55 2.64 -5.43
N GLN A 28 -8.81 3.34 -6.51
CA GLN A 28 -10.12 3.86 -6.91
C GLN A 28 -10.44 3.34 -8.31
N SER A 29 -11.66 2.88 -8.53
CA SER A 29 -12.14 2.54 -9.86
C SER A 29 -12.75 3.76 -10.56
N THR A 30 -12.90 3.69 -11.88
CA THR A 30 -13.57 4.73 -12.68
C THR A 30 -15.02 5.03 -12.23
N SER A 31 -15.67 4.14 -11.49
CA SER A 31 -17.02 4.34 -10.92
C SER A 31 -17.01 4.73 -9.44
N GLY A 32 -15.85 5.07 -8.87
CA GLY A 32 -15.70 5.52 -7.49
C GLY A 32 -15.64 4.40 -6.44
N ASN A 33 -15.54 3.13 -6.85
CA ASN A 33 -15.32 2.04 -5.90
C ASN A 33 -13.90 2.08 -5.35
N THR A 34 -13.70 1.74 -4.07
CA THR A 34 -12.37 1.74 -3.45
C THR A 34 -11.91 0.36 -3.02
N TYR A 35 -10.59 0.14 -3.10
CA TYR A 35 -9.95 -1.08 -2.61
C TYR A 35 -8.67 -0.74 -1.83
N VAL A 36 -8.56 -1.27 -0.61
CA VAL A 36 -7.32 -1.19 0.18
C VAL A 36 -6.67 -2.56 0.21
N GLY A 37 -5.35 -2.63 -0.01
CA GLY A 37 -4.59 -3.86 0.04
C GLY A 37 -3.13 -3.65 0.40
N ALA A 38 -2.40 -4.76 0.57
CA ALA A 38 -0.96 -4.74 0.82
C ALA A 38 -0.18 -5.52 -0.25
N THR A 39 1.05 -5.10 -0.54
CA THR A 39 1.93 -5.71 -1.54
C THR A 39 3.40 -5.42 -1.24
N VAL A 40 4.29 -6.18 -1.87
CA VAL A 40 5.75 -5.89 -1.93
C VAL A 40 6.14 -5.26 -3.28
N ASP A 41 5.19 -5.19 -4.21
CA ASP A 41 5.35 -4.61 -5.54
C ASP A 41 4.04 -3.95 -5.96
N LEU A 42 4.03 -2.62 -5.95
CA LEU A 42 2.87 -1.79 -6.23
C LEU A 42 2.43 -1.88 -7.69
N ASN A 43 3.38 -1.89 -8.63
CA ASN A 43 3.10 -1.86 -10.06
C ASN A 43 2.59 -3.21 -10.53
N ARG A 44 3.25 -4.30 -10.13
CA ARG A 44 2.74 -5.64 -10.41
C ARG A 44 1.34 -5.83 -9.83
N ARG A 45 1.08 -5.38 -8.60
CA ARG A 45 -0.23 -5.55 -7.98
C ARG A 45 -1.33 -4.74 -8.65
N LEU A 46 -1.04 -3.52 -9.11
CA LEU A 46 -2.00 -2.73 -9.89
C LEU A 46 -2.38 -3.45 -11.20
N ARG A 47 -1.40 -3.96 -11.94
CA ARG A 47 -1.62 -4.74 -13.18
C ARG A 47 -2.43 -6.01 -12.94
N GLN A 48 -2.27 -6.66 -11.78
CA GLN A 48 -3.10 -7.79 -11.35
C GLN A 48 -4.57 -7.36 -11.16
N HIS A 49 -4.81 -6.24 -10.48
CA HIS A 49 -6.16 -5.71 -10.28
C HIS A 49 -6.83 -5.30 -11.60
N ASN A 50 -6.07 -4.77 -12.56
CA ASN A 50 -6.52 -4.41 -13.91
C ASN A 50 -6.58 -5.58 -14.89
N LYS A 51 -6.40 -6.83 -14.43
CA LYS A 51 -6.41 -8.06 -15.25
C LYS A 51 -5.40 -8.08 -16.42
N GLU A 52 -4.39 -7.20 -16.42
CA GLU A 52 -3.28 -7.29 -17.37
C GLU A 52 -2.43 -8.54 -17.12
N ILE A 53 -2.36 -8.97 -15.86
CA ILE A 53 -1.69 -10.21 -15.42
C ILE A 53 -2.53 -10.96 -14.39
N LYS A 54 -2.25 -12.27 -14.22
CA LYS A 54 -2.99 -13.15 -13.30
C LYS A 54 -2.73 -12.82 -11.83
N GLY A 55 -3.72 -13.13 -10.97
CA GLY A 55 -3.62 -13.04 -9.51
C GLY A 55 -4.29 -11.82 -8.88
N GLY A 56 -5.15 -11.11 -9.62
CA GLY A 56 -5.99 -10.05 -9.07
C GLY A 56 -7.05 -10.56 -8.10
N ALA A 57 -7.47 -9.73 -7.16
CA ALA A 57 -8.59 -10.06 -6.27
C ALA A 57 -9.89 -10.24 -7.06
N HIS A 58 -10.74 -11.16 -6.61
CA HIS A 58 -12.00 -11.49 -7.31
C HIS A 58 -12.89 -10.25 -7.48
N ALA A 59 -13.12 -9.50 -6.41
CA ALA A 59 -13.97 -8.30 -6.42
C ALA A 59 -13.48 -7.22 -7.40
N THR A 60 -12.16 -6.99 -7.48
CA THR A 60 -11.61 -5.99 -8.42
C THR A 60 -11.66 -6.48 -9.86
N SER A 61 -11.48 -7.79 -10.06
CA SER A 61 -11.54 -8.42 -11.38
C SER A 61 -12.95 -8.41 -11.98
N ILE A 62 -13.99 -8.49 -11.15
CA ILE A 62 -15.39 -8.30 -11.59
C ILE A 62 -15.58 -6.89 -12.13
N LYS A 63 -15.09 -5.87 -11.40
CA LYS A 63 -15.20 -4.47 -11.84
C LYS A 63 -14.55 -4.22 -13.19
N VAL A 64 -13.37 -4.78 -13.43
CA VAL A 64 -12.71 -4.69 -14.74
C VAL A 64 -13.52 -5.36 -15.85
N GLN A 65 -14.16 -6.49 -15.56
CA GLN A 65 -15.06 -7.15 -16.53
C GLN A 65 -16.32 -6.34 -16.82
N GLN A 66 -16.73 -5.45 -15.91
CA GLN A 66 -17.82 -4.49 -16.09
C GLN A 66 -17.36 -3.22 -16.83
N GLY A 67 -16.12 -3.16 -17.32
CA GLY A 67 -15.55 -2.02 -18.05
C GLY A 67 -14.88 -0.97 -17.17
N GLU A 68 -14.69 -1.22 -15.87
CA GLU A 68 -13.99 -0.29 -14.99
C GLU A 68 -12.47 -0.46 -15.07
N THR A 69 -11.72 0.58 -14.74
CA THR A 69 -10.26 0.51 -14.54
C THR A 69 -9.90 0.98 -13.14
N TRP A 70 -8.90 0.37 -12.52
CA TRP A 70 -8.36 0.78 -11.23
C TRP A 70 -7.15 1.69 -11.42
N THR A 71 -7.15 2.79 -10.67
CA THR A 71 -6.02 3.69 -10.49
C THR A 71 -5.55 3.60 -9.04
N ARG A 72 -4.23 3.59 -8.83
CA ARG A 72 -3.65 3.70 -7.49
C ARG A 72 -3.58 5.16 -7.12
N VAL A 73 -4.28 5.54 -6.06
CA VAL A 73 -4.44 6.95 -5.67
C VAL A 73 -3.63 7.32 -4.43
N VAL A 74 -3.34 6.35 -3.57
CA VAL A 74 -2.45 6.50 -2.41
C VAL A 74 -1.66 5.21 -2.22
N HIS A 75 -0.42 5.32 -1.76
CA HIS A 75 0.24 4.24 -1.04
C HIS A 75 0.94 4.75 0.22
N VAL A 76 1.15 3.83 1.15
CA VAL A 76 1.93 4.03 2.37
C VAL A 76 3.15 3.12 2.28
N ALA A 77 4.32 3.66 2.58
CA ALA A 77 5.61 2.98 2.65
C ALA A 77 6.20 3.06 4.06
N GLY A 78 7.43 2.58 4.25
CA GLY A 78 8.16 2.67 5.53
C GLY A 78 7.81 1.59 6.55
N PHE A 79 7.12 0.52 6.14
CA PHE A 79 6.77 -0.57 7.05
C PHE A 79 8.01 -1.42 7.41
N PRO A 80 8.23 -1.75 8.70
CA PRO A 80 9.40 -2.52 9.13
C PRO A 80 9.36 -3.98 8.71
N ASP A 81 8.16 -4.54 8.57
CA ASP A 81 7.92 -5.94 8.26
C ASP A 81 6.53 -6.15 7.64
N TRP A 82 6.33 -7.31 7.01
CA TRP A 82 5.05 -7.67 6.40
C TRP A 82 3.88 -7.72 7.41
N PRO A 83 4.03 -8.25 8.64
CA PRO A 83 2.98 -8.19 9.66
C PRO A 83 2.52 -6.77 9.97
N SER A 84 3.44 -5.79 10.06
CA SER A 84 3.09 -4.38 10.32
C SER A 84 2.26 -3.79 9.16
N ALA A 85 2.62 -4.10 7.91
CA ALA A 85 1.82 -3.71 6.75
C ALA A 85 0.40 -4.32 6.78
N LEU A 86 0.27 -5.61 7.12
CA LEU A 86 -1.04 -6.27 7.23
C LEU A 86 -1.90 -5.71 8.38
N GLN A 87 -1.30 -5.40 9.53
CA GLN A 87 -2.00 -4.78 10.66
C GLN A 87 -2.51 -3.38 10.29
N PHE A 88 -1.70 -2.60 9.59
CA PHE A 88 -2.08 -1.29 9.08
C PHE A 88 -3.22 -1.37 8.05
N GLU A 89 -3.10 -2.26 7.06
CA GLU A 89 -4.13 -2.52 6.04
C GLU A 89 -5.47 -2.88 6.66
N TRP A 90 -5.47 -3.81 7.63
CA TRP A 90 -6.67 -4.20 8.34
C TRP A 90 -7.26 -3.03 9.11
N ARG A 91 -6.42 -2.29 9.85
CA ARG A 91 -6.91 -1.19 10.68
C ARG A 91 -7.49 -0.07 9.82
N TRP A 92 -6.87 0.26 8.70
CA TRP A 92 -7.37 1.24 7.76
C TRP A 92 -8.79 0.85 7.30
N LYS A 93 -9.00 -0.41 6.91
CA LYS A 93 -10.34 -0.93 6.56
C LYS A 93 -11.34 -0.82 7.71
N GLN A 94 -10.93 -1.08 8.94
CA GLN A 94 -11.79 -1.00 10.12
C GLN A 94 -12.22 0.43 10.43
N ILE A 95 -11.29 1.39 10.42
CA ILE A 95 -11.61 2.80 10.69
C ILE A 95 -12.54 3.34 9.59
N SER A 96 -12.32 2.99 8.31
CA SER A 96 -13.20 3.43 7.22
C SER A 96 -14.67 3.00 7.40
N ARG A 97 -14.94 1.87 8.08
CA ARG A 97 -16.31 1.38 8.34
C ARG A 97 -17.06 2.22 9.38
N LYS A 98 -16.36 3.03 10.18
CA LYS A 98 -16.98 3.92 11.16
C LYS A 98 -17.62 5.15 10.54
N TYR A 99 -17.19 5.54 9.34
CA TYR A 99 -17.75 6.67 8.62
C TYR A 99 -19.09 6.34 7.96
N PRO A 100 -20.02 7.32 7.85
CA PRO A 100 -21.34 7.11 7.24
C PRO A 100 -21.27 6.55 5.82
N LEU A 101 -22.15 5.62 5.47
CA LEU A 101 -22.20 5.01 4.12
C LEU A 101 -22.58 6.00 3.02
N LYS A 102 -23.26 7.11 3.36
CA LYS A 102 -23.61 8.18 2.42
C LYS A 102 -22.40 9.05 2.02
N MET A 103 -21.32 9.01 2.80
CA MET A 103 -20.10 9.74 2.48
C MET A 103 -19.39 9.07 1.30
N ASP A 104 -18.78 9.89 0.45
CA ASP A 104 -18.00 9.42 -0.69
C ASP A 104 -16.97 8.34 -0.27
N PRO A 105 -16.90 7.19 -0.98
CA PRO A 105 -16.02 6.10 -0.61
C PRO A 105 -14.54 6.48 -0.53
N LEU A 106 -14.05 7.36 -1.40
CA LEU A 106 -12.66 7.82 -1.38
C LEU A 106 -12.41 8.69 -0.15
N ILE A 107 -13.27 9.68 0.11
CA ILE A 107 -13.17 10.55 1.30
C ILE A 107 -13.17 9.74 2.59
N ARG A 108 -14.01 8.69 2.69
CA ARG A 108 -14.02 7.78 3.85
C ARG A 108 -12.68 7.06 4.06
N ARG A 109 -11.98 6.71 2.98
CA ARG A 109 -10.65 6.08 3.06
C ARG A 109 -9.59 7.10 3.47
N LEU A 110 -9.64 8.31 2.93
CA LEU A 110 -8.69 9.38 3.25
C LEU A 110 -8.81 9.83 4.70
N ASN A 111 -10.02 10.10 5.18
CA ASN A 111 -10.25 10.46 6.59
C ASN A 111 -9.83 9.33 7.54
N ALA A 112 -10.13 8.07 7.18
CA ALA A 112 -9.67 6.93 7.96
C ALA A 112 -8.14 6.78 7.98
N LEU A 113 -7.43 7.22 6.94
CA LEU A 113 -5.97 7.24 6.92
C LEU A 113 -5.43 8.31 7.88
N LYS A 114 -6.00 9.53 7.85
CA LYS A 114 -5.66 10.62 8.79
C LYS A 114 -5.86 10.15 10.25
N ASP A 115 -7.02 9.59 10.56
CA ASP A 115 -7.31 9.01 11.88
C ASP A 115 -6.33 7.91 12.30
N LEU A 116 -5.95 7.04 11.36
CA LEU A 116 -5.03 5.92 11.64
C LEU A 116 -3.63 6.41 11.98
N LEU A 117 -3.15 7.43 11.28
CA LEU A 117 -1.83 8.02 11.49
C LEU A 117 -1.78 8.92 12.73
N ALA A 118 -2.93 9.41 13.19
CA ALA A 118 -3.05 10.13 14.47
C ALA A 118 -2.97 9.20 15.70
N LEU A 119 -3.00 7.88 15.53
CA LEU A 119 -2.76 6.91 16.61
C LEU A 119 -1.27 6.64 16.79
N ASP A 120 -0.85 6.17 17.96
CA ASP A 120 0.56 5.78 18.17
C ASP A 120 0.92 4.46 17.47
N LYS A 121 -0.08 3.62 17.15
CA LYS A 121 0.06 2.30 16.52
C LYS A 121 -1.22 1.85 15.83
N PRO A 122 -1.13 0.96 14.82
CA PRO A 122 -2.31 0.56 14.05
C PRO A 122 -3.23 -0.39 14.82
N THR A 123 -2.69 -1.29 15.65
CA THR A 123 -3.50 -2.20 16.47
C THR A 123 -2.90 -2.35 17.86
N THR A 124 -3.67 -2.83 18.83
CA THR A 124 -3.19 -2.99 20.22
C THR A 124 -1.92 -3.84 20.31
N LYS A 125 -1.80 -4.87 19.46
CA LYS A 125 -0.64 -5.79 19.41
C LYS A 125 0.47 -5.34 18.44
N ALA A 126 0.31 -4.20 17.78
CA ALA A 126 1.33 -3.67 16.88
C ALA A 126 2.44 -2.96 17.67
N LYS A 127 3.63 -2.88 17.04
CA LYS A 127 4.70 -1.96 17.44
C LYS A 127 4.22 -0.51 17.30
N LEU A 128 4.76 0.39 18.12
CA LEU A 128 4.53 1.82 17.98
C LEU A 128 5.14 2.33 16.67
N TYR A 129 4.53 3.34 16.03
CA TYR A 129 5.13 3.96 14.85
C TYR A 129 6.50 4.58 15.16
N SER A 130 6.70 5.06 16.40
CA SER A 130 7.99 5.57 16.88
C SER A 130 9.08 4.50 17.02
N GLU A 131 8.71 3.21 17.06
CA GLU A 131 9.65 2.08 17.12
C GLU A 131 10.02 1.56 15.72
N TRP A 132 9.42 2.11 14.66
CA TRP A 132 9.74 1.69 13.29
C TRP A 132 11.06 2.35 12.84
N PRO A 133 11.87 1.67 12.00
CA PRO A 133 13.09 2.27 11.44
C PRO A 133 12.83 3.58 10.68
N SER A 134 11.63 3.68 10.10
CA SER A 134 11.10 4.86 9.44
C SER A 134 9.61 4.99 9.79
N PRO A 135 9.10 6.21 9.98
CA PRO A 135 7.66 6.41 10.15
C PRO A 135 6.89 6.00 8.87
N PRO A 136 5.59 5.70 8.98
CA PRO A 136 4.76 5.48 7.80
C PRO A 136 4.79 6.70 6.87
N GLU A 137 5.21 6.51 5.63
CA GLU A 137 5.29 7.56 4.62
C GLU A 137 4.06 7.48 3.71
N VAL A 138 3.25 8.54 3.66
CA VAL A 138 2.08 8.62 2.78
C VAL A 138 2.46 9.28 1.46
N VAL A 139 2.25 8.57 0.36
CA VAL A 139 2.45 9.06 -1.00
C VAL A 139 1.09 9.20 -1.70
N LEU A 140 0.75 10.44 -2.04
CA LEU A 140 -0.46 10.77 -2.82
C LEU A 140 -0.09 10.74 -4.30
N GLU A 141 -0.78 9.92 -5.10
CA GLU A 141 -0.38 9.64 -6.49
C GLU A 141 -1.21 10.38 -7.54
N THR A 142 -2.31 11.02 -7.13
CA THR A 142 -3.18 11.79 -8.03
C THR A 142 -3.45 13.18 -7.47
N GLU A 143 -3.60 14.17 -8.36
CA GLU A 143 -3.88 15.57 -7.99
C GLU A 143 -5.21 15.73 -7.27
N GLU A 144 -6.22 14.94 -7.66
CA GLU A 144 -7.50 14.85 -6.95
C GLU A 144 -7.28 14.52 -5.47
N VAL A 145 -6.49 13.49 -5.19
CA VAL A 145 -6.25 13.09 -3.80
C VAL A 145 -5.34 14.07 -3.06
N ARG A 146 -4.36 14.71 -3.71
CA ARG A 146 -3.59 15.80 -3.09
C ARG A 146 -4.50 16.89 -2.55
N THR A 147 -5.45 17.33 -3.38
CA THR A 147 -6.42 18.37 -3.01
C THR A 147 -7.34 17.94 -1.87
N LEU A 148 -7.78 16.68 -1.86
CA LEU A 148 -8.70 16.14 -0.85
C LEU A 148 -8.02 15.77 0.47
N TYR A 149 -6.70 15.55 0.46
CA TYR A 149 -5.94 15.07 1.62
C TYR A 149 -5.29 16.19 2.43
N GLU A 150 -5.20 17.41 1.90
CA GLU A 150 -4.92 18.62 2.69
C GLU A 150 -5.97 18.81 3.80
#